data_AF-A0A7X7Q3L5-F1
#
_entry.id   AF-A0A7X7Q3L5-F1
#
_cell.length_a   1.000
_cell.length_b   1.000
_cell.length_c   1.000
_cell.angle_alpha   90.00
_cell.angle_beta   90.00
_cell.angle_gamma   90.00
#
_symmetry.space_group_name_H-M   'P 1'
#
loop_
_entity.id
_entity.type
_entity.pdbx_description
1 polymer ?
#
loop_
_entity_poly.entity_id
_entity_poly.type
_entity_poly.pdbx_seq_one_letter_code
_entity_poly.pdbx_strand_id
1 'polypeptide(L)'
;MKINEDFLFLEELDDDLFKRYQMIEEALRYRNCTVFLQMQVYLEHLFKFVSKREGYNISQTTLGDFLKHTLIKDYCSLRIEFMNFDQLKEINSLGNIYKHQKLLPFNIEEFIKCIRVIYEISRKVFNHYHKLPKHNIKPLNEGYYHQVIKEEQSKTEEMSMYRSQVDFLREALIEKDEELERLQKEVEGYKEQLKKVTNNEKMVKHLKKENENLKEKVETLTSDNKTLKQQLHVISQDKEKLEKDNKFLKEFKDVAEKILSKIIAEKHIKTYDILDLNYFIEKYLPNLKHI
;
A
#
# COMPACT_ATOMS: atom_id res chain seq x y z
N MET A 1 43.28 2.39 -7.30
CA MET A 1 42.90 2.20 -8.72
C MET A 1 44.17 2.32 -9.54
N LYS A 2 44.54 1.31 -10.34
CA LYS A 2 45.81 1.32 -11.09
C LYS A 2 45.63 2.15 -12.36
N ILE A 3 46.42 3.22 -12.49
CA ILE A 3 46.64 3.93 -13.76
C ILE A 3 47.60 3.06 -14.58
N ASN A 4 47.56 3.12 -15.92
CA ASN A 4 48.59 2.45 -16.70
C ASN A 4 49.96 3.07 -16.37
N GLU A 5 50.82 2.28 -15.75
CA GLU A 5 52.16 2.71 -15.34
C GLU A 5 53.04 3.07 -16.55
N ASP A 6 52.67 2.60 -17.75
CA ASP A 6 53.42 2.83 -18.99
C ASP A 6 53.50 4.30 -19.40
N PHE A 7 52.58 5.15 -18.92
CA PHE A 7 52.52 6.58 -19.23
C PHE A 7 53.08 7.47 -18.09
N LEU A 8 53.59 6.90 -17.00
CA LEU A 8 54.13 7.68 -15.88
C LEU A 8 55.31 8.58 -16.27
N PHE A 9 56.05 8.23 -17.33
CA PHE A 9 57.12 9.09 -17.86
C PHE A 9 56.62 10.48 -18.30
N LEU A 10 55.31 10.66 -18.51
CA LEU A 10 54.74 11.97 -18.81
C LEU A 10 54.83 12.95 -17.64
N GLU A 11 54.84 12.47 -16.39
CA GLU A 11 55.02 13.33 -15.20
C GLU A 11 56.36 14.07 -15.27
N GLU A 12 57.39 13.41 -15.79
CA GLU A 12 58.71 14.02 -16.00
C GLU A 12 58.75 14.95 -17.23
N LEU A 13 57.80 14.79 -18.18
CA LEU A 13 57.75 15.60 -19.39
C LEU A 13 57.03 16.93 -19.17
N ASP A 14 55.80 16.86 -18.68
CA ASP A 14 54.89 17.98 -18.44
C ASP A 14 53.66 17.52 -17.64
N ASP A 15 53.43 18.13 -16.47
CA ASP A 15 52.32 17.78 -15.58
C ASP A 15 50.94 17.91 -16.25
N ASP A 16 50.76 18.87 -17.17
CA ASP A 16 49.49 19.05 -17.87
C ASP A 16 49.26 17.91 -18.87
N LEU A 17 50.30 17.48 -19.60
CA LEU A 17 50.21 16.29 -20.46
C LEU A 17 49.80 15.03 -19.68
N PHE A 18 50.39 14.80 -18.51
CA PHE A 18 50.01 13.65 -17.70
C PHE A 18 48.54 13.73 -17.25
N LYS A 19 48.08 14.91 -16.81
CA LYS A 19 46.65 15.13 -16.50
C LYS A 19 45.74 14.88 -17.69
N ARG A 20 46.13 15.33 -18.89
CA ARG A 20 45.36 15.07 -20.13
C ARG A 20 45.28 13.58 -20.44
N TYR A 21 46.36 12.84 -20.21
CA TYR A 21 46.36 11.39 -20.36
C TYR A 21 45.41 10.72 -19.34
N GLN A 22 45.39 11.17 -18.08
CA GLN A 22 44.44 10.65 -17.08
C GLN A 22 42.97 10.84 -17.51
N MET A 23 42.66 11.93 -18.23
CA MET A 23 41.30 12.13 -18.78
C MET A 23 40.95 11.11 -19.87
N ILE A 24 41.93 10.61 -20.63
CA ILE A 24 41.72 9.50 -21.58
C ILE A 24 41.37 8.22 -20.82
N GLU A 25 42.13 7.89 -19.77
CA GLU A 25 41.87 6.72 -18.91
C GLU A 25 40.48 6.78 -18.27
N GLU A 26 40.09 7.95 -17.77
CA GLU A 26 38.76 8.16 -17.18
C GLU A 26 37.66 7.98 -18.23
N ALA A 27 37.80 8.60 -19.41
CA ALA A 27 36.83 8.47 -20.49
C ALA A 27 36.68 7.01 -20.97
N LEU A 28 37.78 6.24 -20.98
CA LEU A 28 37.77 4.82 -21.33
C LEU A 28 36.94 3.99 -20.34
N ARG A 29 37.02 4.25 -19.03
CA ARG A 29 36.27 3.49 -18.02
C ARG A 29 34.76 3.59 -18.20
N TYR A 30 34.29 4.76 -18.61
CA TYR A 30 32.87 4.96 -18.91
C TYR A 30 32.48 4.48 -20.31
N ARG A 31 33.42 3.88 -21.06
CA ARG A 31 33.30 3.57 -22.51
C ARG A 31 32.74 4.75 -23.29
N ASN A 32 33.10 5.94 -22.83
CA ASN A 32 32.55 7.13 -23.40
C ASN A 32 33.29 7.37 -24.70
N CYS A 33 32.53 7.52 -25.78
CA CYS A 33 33.05 7.91 -27.08
C CYS A 33 33.81 9.24 -27.06
N THR A 34 33.64 10.03 -25.99
CA THR A 34 34.52 11.16 -25.68
C THR A 34 35.98 10.77 -25.48
N VAL A 35 36.34 9.49 -25.34
CA VAL A 35 37.73 9.04 -25.25
C VAL A 35 38.54 9.48 -26.46
N PHE A 36 37.97 9.41 -27.68
CA PHE A 36 38.62 9.91 -28.89
C PHE A 36 38.75 11.44 -28.91
N LEU A 37 37.79 12.15 -28.30
CA LEU A 37 37.90 13.59 -28.08
C LEU A 37 39.02 13.92 -27.07
N GLN A 38 39.14 13.15 -25.98
CA GLN A 38 40.24 13.33 -25.01
C GLN A 38 41.60 13.03 -25.65
N MET A 39 41.67 12.00 -26.52
CA MET A 39 42.86 11.70 -27.32
C MET A 39 43.25 12.85 -28.25
N GLN A 40 42.28 13.46 -28.94
CA GLN A 40 42.51 14.66 -29.73
C GLN A 40 43.05 15.80 -28.86
N VAL A 41 42.39 16.11 -27.74
CA VAL A 41 42.79 17.18 -26.81
C VAL A 41 44.19 16.93 -26.25
N TYR A 42 44.54 15.69 -25.92
CA TYR A 42 45.89 15.32 -25.49
C TYR A 42 46.94 15.70 -26.54
N LEU A 43 46.72 15.32 -27.80
CA LEU A 43 47.65 15.65 -28.89
C LEU A 43 47.76 17.17 -29.12
N GLU A 44 46.66 17.93 -28.93
CA GLU A 44 46.72 19.40 -28.96
C GLU A 44 47.67 19.96 -27.90
N HIS A 45 47.62 19.40 -26.68
CA HIS A 45 48.50 19.83 -25.60
C HIS A 45 49.94 19.39 -25.85
N LEU A 46 50.14 18.20 -26.43
CA LEU A 46 51.48 17.73 -26.81
C LEU A 46 52.13 18.67 -27.82
N PHE A 47 51.41 19.08 -28.86
CA PHE A 47 51.95 19.99 -29.86
C PHE A 47 52.06 21.44 -29.36
N LYS A 48 51.21 21.87 -28.42
CA LYS A 48 51.41 23.15 -27.70
C LYS A 48 52.70 23.12 -26.89
N PHE A 49 52.96 22.03 -26.16
CA PHE A 49 54.21 21.83 -25.42
C PHE A 49 55.42 21.88 -26.35
N VAL A 50 55.40 21.12 -27.45
CA VAL A 50 56.49 21.12 -28.44
C VAL A 50 56.69 22.51 -29.03
N SER A 51 55.61 23.19 -29.46
CA SER A 51 55.70 24.53 -30.05
C SER A 51 56.33 25.53 -29.09
N LYS A 52 55.97 25.47 -27.80
CA LYS A 52 56.55 26.31 -26.75
C LYS A 52 58.03 26.00 -26.52
N ARG A 53 58.41 24.72 -26.49
CA ARG A 53 59.81 24.27 -26.30
C ARG A 53 60.71 24.64 -27.48
N GLU A 54 60.19 24.53 -28.69
CA GLU A 54 60.93 24.80 -29.93
C GLU A 54 60.89 26.27 -30.38
N GLY A 55 60.09 27.11 -29.72
CA GLY A 55 59.90 28.50 -30.11
C GLY A 55 59.13 28.69 -31.42
N TYR A 56 58.26 27.73 -31.79
CA TYR A 56 57.43 27.85 -32.97
C TYR A 56 56.29 28.85 -32.70
N ASN A 57 56.21 29.89 -33.52
CA ASN A 57 55.11 30.87 -33.45
C ASN A 57 53.87 30.35 -34.20
N ILE A 58 53.17 29.41 -33.56
CA ILE A 58 51.95 28.81 -34.11
C ILE A 58 50.76 29.41 -33.36
N SER A 59 50.01 30.29 -34.03
CA SER A 59 48.82 30.97 -33.48
C SER A 59 47.59 30.07 -33.34
N GLN A 60 47.75 28.77 -33.53
CA GLN A 60 46.67 27.81 -33.75
C GLN A 60 46.28 27.09 -32.45
N THR A 61 44.99 26.75 -32.33
CA THR A 61 44.44 26.18 -31.08
C THR A 61 44.00 24.73 -31.20
N THR A 62 43.81 24.20 -32.42
CA THR A 62 43.25 22.86 -32.66
C THR A 62 44.27 21.87 -33.21
N LEU A 63 44.02 20.57 -33.04
CA LEU A 63 44.92 19.52 -33.53
C LEU A 63 45.07 19.58 -35.06
N GLY A 64 43.95 19.76 -35.77
CA GLY A 64 43.94 19.85 -37.22
C GLY A 64 44.82 20.98 -37.77
N ASP A 65 45.00 22.05 -37.01
CA ASP A 65 45.86 23.16 -37.38
C ASP A 65 47.35 22.80 -37.22
N PHE A 66 47.73 22.26 -36.04
CA PHE A 66 49.09 21.76 -35.80
C PHE A 66 49.50 20.73 -36.85
N LEU A 67 48.59 19.82 -37.21
CA LEU A 67 48.87 18.78 -38.19
C LEU A 67 49.06 19.32 -39.62
N LYS A 68 48.62 20.55 -39.92
CA LYS A 68 48.87 21.21 -41.21
C LYS A 68 50.20 21.96 -41.23
N HIS A 69 50.72 22.35 -40.06
CA HIS A 69 51.89 23.21 -39.93
C HIS A 69 53.20 22.49 -40.30
N THR A 70 53.98 23.06 -41.23
CA THR A 70 55.22 22.44 -41.74
C THR A 70 56.25 22.20 -40.64
N LEU A 71 56.46 23.16 -39.73
CA LEU A 71 57.41 22.98 -38.61
C LEU A 71 57.07 21.80 -37.70
N ILE A 72 55.79 21.49 -37.50
CA ILE A 72 55.36 20.33 -36.70
C ILE A 72 55.63 19.04 -37.47
N LYS A 73 55.36 19.01 -38.78
CA LYS A 73 55.69 17.86 -39.63
C LYS A 73 57.19 17.57 -39.64
N ASP A 74 58.00 18.61 -39.80
CA ASP A 74 59.47 18.50 -39.83
C ASP A 74 60.01 18.07 -38.47
N TYR A 75 59.45 18.60 -37.37
CA TYR A 75 59.78 18.14 -36.03
C TYR A 75 59.48 16.64 -35.88
N CYS A 76 58.27 16.21 -36.25
CA CYS A 76 57.87 14.81 -36.17
C CYS A 76 58.80 13.91 -37.00
N SER A 77 59.00 14.21 -38.28
CA SER A 77 59.72 13.33 -39.20
C SER A 77 61.24 13.38 -39.02
N LEU A 78 61.83 14.57 -38.83
CA LEU A 78 63.28 14.76 -38.85
C LEU A 78 63.90 14.72 -37.44
N ARG A 79 63.21 15.23 -36.42
CA ARG A 79 63.81 15.36 -35.07
C ARG A 79 63.52 14.17 -34.17
N ILE A 80 62.28 13.67 -34.21
CA ILE A 80 61.85 12.56 -33.37
C ILE A 80 61.61 11.26 -34.17
N GLU A 81 61.84 11.30 -35.48
CA GLU A 81 61.72 10.18 -36.42
C GLU A 81 60.33 9.49 -36.37
N PHE A 82 59.26 10.24 -36.14
CA PHE A 82 57.88 9.77 -36.12
C PHE A 82 57.29 9.87 -37.53
N MET A 83 57.12 8.72 -38.19
CA MET A 83 56.64 8.65 -39.59
C MET A 83 55.14 8.42 -39.72
N ASN A 84 54.45 8.11 -38.61
CA ASN A 84 53.04 7.72 -38.60
C ASN A 84 52.09 8.93 -38.58
N PHE A 85 52.39 9.96 -39.36
CA PHE A 85 51.66 11.23 -39.30
C PHE A 85 50.20 11.11 -39.76
N ASP A 86 49.89 10.17 -40.65
CA ASP A 86 48.51 9.91 -41.08
C ASP A 86 47.65 9.31 -39.96
N GLN A 87 48.24 8.55 -39.04
CA GLN A 87 47.53 8.03 -37.87
C GLN A 87 47.14 9.17 -36.89
N LEU A 88 47.91 10.25 -36.83
CA LEU A 88 47.52 11.44 -36.06
C LEU A 88 46.32 12.16 -36.70
N LYS A 89 46.24 12.18 -38.04
CA LYS A 89 45.07 12.73 -38.75
C LYS A 89 43.83 11.88 -38.53
N GLU A 90 43.99 10.55 -38.46
CA GLU A 90 42.92 9.62 -38.13
C GLU A 90 42.36 9.90 -36.74
N ILE A 91 43.22 10.05 -35.72
CA ILE A 91 42.80 10.44 -34.36
C ILE A 91 42.04 11.78 -34.38
N ASN A 92 42.53 12.77 -35.12
CA ASN A 92 41.83 14.05 -35.28
C ASN A 92 40.46 13.89 -35.96
N SER A 93 40.35 13.02 -36.96
CA SER A 93 39.07 12.73 -37.62
C SER A 93 38.08 12.08 -36.65
N LEU A 94 38.53 11.08 -35.89
CA LEU A 94 37.70 10.40 -34.88
C LEU A 94 37.24 11.37 -33.80
N GLY A 95 38.15 12.16 -33.23
CA GLY A 95 37.78 13.18 -32.24
C GLY A 95 36.71 14.15 -32.75
N ASN A 96 36.81 14.60 -34.00
CA ASN A 96 35.80 15.46 -34.63
C ASN A 96 34.46 14.74 -34.88
N ILE A 97 34.48 13.49 -35.33
CA ILE A 97 33.26 12.67 -35.52
C ILE A 97 32.53 12.54 -34.19
N TYR A 98 33.21 12.09 -33.14
CA TYR A 98 32.62 11.84 -31.83
C TYR A 98 32.26 13.13 -31.07
N LYS A 99 32.88 14.26 -31.41
CA LYS A 99 32.47 15.60 -30.93
C LYS A 99 31.06 15.97 -31.41
N HIS A 100 30.69 15.56 -32.62
CA HIS A 100 29.41 15.92 -33.24
C HIS A 100 28.37 14.78 -33.21
N GLN A 101 28.80 13.52 -33.03
CA GLN A 101 27.95 12.33 -33.03
C GLN A 101 28.17 11.50 -31.76
N LYS A 102 27.39 11.79 -30.71
CA LYS A 102 27.52 11.16 -29.38
C LYS A 102 27.04 9.69 -29.29
N LEU A 103 26.51 9.12 -30.38
CA LEU A 103 25.79 7.83 -30.36
C LEU A 103 26.49 6.69 -31.13
N LEU A 104 27.72 6.89 -31.57
CA LEU A 104 28.50 5.83 -32.20
C LEU A 104 28.91 4.77 -31.16
N PRO A 105 28.95 3.48 -31.51
CA PRO A 105 29.42 2.44 -30.59
C PRO A 105 30.93 2.57 -30.37
N PHE A 106 31.37 2.42 -29.11
CA PHE A 106 32.79 2.40 -28.79
C PHE A 106 33.48 1.18 -29.44
N ASN A 107 34.57 1.44 -30.18
CA ASN A 107 35.37 0.41 -30.84
C ASN A 107 36.72 0.24 -30.14
N ILE A 108 36.92 -0.91 -29.50
CA ILE A 108 38.17 -1.23 -28.78
C ILE A 108 39.39 -1.27 -29.70
N GLU A 109 39.28 -1.88 -30.88
CA GLU A 109 40.40 -2.01 -31.81
C GLU A 109 40.87 -0.63 -32.31
N GLU A 110 39.91 0.26 -32.53
CA GLU A 110 40.18 1.65 -32.91
C GLU A 110 40.83 2.43 -31.76
N PHE A 111 40.35 2.24 -30.52
CA PHE A 111 40.98 2.80 -29.33
C PHE A 111 42.42 2.30 -29.15
N ILE A 112 42.67 0.99 -29.27
CA ILE A 112 44.01 0.39 -29.11
C ILE A 112 44.98 0.95 -30.15
N LYS A 113 44.54 1.08 -31.41
CA LYS A 113 45.33 1.73 -32.46
C LYS A 113 45.68 3.18 -32.08
N CYS A 114 44.70 3.96 -31.64
CA CYS A 114 44.91 5.37 -31.28
C CYS A 114 45.84 5.54 -30.06
N ILE A 115 45.64 4.75 -29.00
CA ILE A 115 46.46 4.87 -27.79
C ILE A 115 47.90 4.42 -28.03
N ARG A 116 48.13 3.43 -28.91
CA ARG A 116 49.47 3.03 -29.36
C ARG A 116 50.19 4.19 -30.03
N VAL A 117 49.51 4.91 -30.92
CA VAL A 117 50.05 6.07 -31.62
C VAL A 117 50.39 7.21 -30.65
N ILE A 118 49.48 7.51 -29.71
CA ILE A 118 49.69 8.50 -28.66
C ILE A 118 50.89 8.14 -27.79
N TYR A 119 50.99 6.88 -27.39
CA TYR A 119 52.10 6.37 -26.62
C TYR A 119 53.43 6.54 -27.38
N GLU A 120 53.47 6.12 -28.66
CA GLU A 120 54.66 6.16 -29.49
C GLU A 120 55.20 7.58 -29.71
N ILE A 121 54.33 8.54 -30.06
CA ILE A 121 54.74 9.93 -30.26
C ILE A 121 55.19 10.56 -28.94
N SER A 122 54.48 10.30 -27.84
CA SER A 122 54.81 10.86 -26.53
C SER A 122 56.17 10.35 -26.04
N ARG A 123 56.43 9.04 -26.22
CA ARG A 123 57.73 8.43 -25.91
C ARG A 123 58.86 9.04 -26.74
N LYS A 124 58.62 9.28 -28.03
CA LYS A 124 59.61 9.89 -28.93
C LYS A 124 59.92 11.34 -28.55
N VAL A 125 58.91 12.12 -28.19
CA VAL A 125 59.06 13.48 -27.66
C VAL A 125 59.84 13.46 -26.34
N PHE A 126 59.49 12.57 -25.42
CA PHE A 126 60.18 12.41 -24.15
C PHE A 126 61.67 12.10 -24.33
N ASN A 127 61.99 11.09 -25.13
CA ASN A 127 63.36 10.67 -25.41
C ASN A 127 64.19 11.79 -26.05
N HIS A 128 63.57 12.59 -26.94
CA HIS A 128 64.23 13.74 -27.57
C HIS A 128 64.68 14.78 -26.54
N TYR A 129 63.79 15.18 -25.62
CA TYR A 129 64.12 16.20 -24.62
C TYR A 129 65.01 15.71 -23.48
N HIS A 130 64.94 14.42 -23.14
CA HIS A 130 65.76 13.82 -22.08
C HIS A 130 67.06 13.18 -22.60
N LYS A 131 67.32 13.24 -23.92
CA LYS A 131 68.50 12.65 -24.57
C LYS A 131 68.72 11.17 -24.22
N LEU A 132 67.63 10.44 -24.01
CA LEU A 132 67.68 9.04 -23.61
C LEU A 132 67.86 8.11 -24.83
N PRO A 133 68.53 6.95 -24.67
CA PRO A 133 68.54 5.91 -25.69
C PRO A 133 67.11 5.47 -26.03
N LYS A 134 66.90 5.00 -27.28
CA LYS A 134 65.59 4.60 -27.82
C LYS A 134 64.83 3.53 -27.00
N HIS A 135 65.44 2.91 -25.99
CA HIS A 135 64.93 1.72 -25.28
C HIS A 135 64.69 1.85 -23.76
N ASN A 136 64.68 3.06 -23.18
CA ASN A 136 64.52 3.19 -21.73
C ASN A 136 63.07 3.11 -21.22
N ILE A 137 62.07 3.25 -22.09
CA ILE A 137 60.65 3.16 -21.71
C ILE A 137 60.09 1.81 -22.18
N LYS A 138 59.50 1.06 -21.25
CA LYS A 138 58.84 -0.23 -21.49
C LYS A 138 57.75 -0.09 -22.57
N PRO A 139 57.59 -1.06 -23.47
CA PRO A 139 56.53 -1.01 -24.48
C PRO A 139 55.14 -0.97 -23.85
N LEU A 140 54.19 -0.37 -24.56
CA LEU A 140 52.79 -0.29 -24.14
C LEU A 140 52.20 -1.68 -23.90
N ASN A 141 51.72 -1.93 -22.69
CA ASN A 141 50.96 -3.12 -22.35
C ASN A 141 49.51 -2.97 -22.80
N GLU A 142 49.22 -3.44 -24.02
CA GLU A 142 47.86 -3.44 -24.55
C GLU A 142 46.92 -4.38 -23.76
N GLY A 143 47.46 -5.39 -23.09
CA GLY A 143 46.69 -6.31 -22.24
C GLY A 143 45.98 -5.60 -21.09
N TYR A 144 46.57 -4.52 -20.56
CA TYR A 144 45.93 -3.66 -19.56
C TYR A 144 44.59 -3.12 -20.07
N TYR A 145 44.57 -2.57 -21.29
CA TYR A 145 43.36 -1.97 -21.86
C TYR A 145 42.27 -3.00 -22.16
N HIS A 146 42.65 -4.17 -22.66
CA HIS A 146 41.72 -5.28 -22.87
C HIS A 146 41.10 -5.75 -21.54
N GLN A 147 41.89 -5.81 -20.47
CA GLN A 147 41.39 -6.17 -19.14
C GLN A 147 40.43 -5.12 -18.57
N VAL A 148 40.79 -3.83 -18.62
CA VAL A 148 39.92 -2.73 -18.15
C VAL A 148 38.56 -2.79 -18.85
N ILE A 149 38.56 -3.00 -20.18
CA ILE A 149 37.31 -3.09 -20.93
C ILE A 149 36.53 -4.34 -20.54
N LYS A 150 37.18 -5.51 -20.39
CA LYS A 150 36.50 -6.74 -19.98
C LYS A 150 35.86 -6.64 -18.58
N GLU A 151 36.57 -6.05 -17.62
CA GLU A 151 36.07 -5.83 -16.27
C GLU A 151 34.83 -4.93 -16.26
N GLU A 152 34.83 -3.84 -17.02
CA GLU A 152 33.63 -2.98 -17.14
C GLU A 152 32.47 -3.67 -17.88
N GLN A 153 32.74 -4.68 -18.72
CA GLN A 153 31.73 -5.46 -19.45
C GLN A 153 30.99 -6.35 -18.47
N SER A 154 31.76 -7.08 -17.66
CA SER A 154 31.25 -7.91 -16.57
C SER A 154 30.40 -7.08 -15.61
N LYS A 155 30.85 -5.88 -15.22
CA LYS A 155 30.06 -4.99 -14.33
C LYS A 155 28.77 -4.50 -14.98
N THR A 156 28.80 -4.18 -16.27
CA THR A 156 27.60 -3.71 -17.00
C THR A 156 26.56 -4.83 -17.10
N GLU A 157 26.99 -6.05 -17.41
CA GLU A 157 26.14 -7.25 -17.47
C GLU A 157 25.55 -7.59 -16.09
N GLU A 158 26.39 -7.56 -15.05
CA GLU A 158 25.97 -7.76 -13.67
C GLU A 158 24.94 -6.72 -13.23
N MET A 159 25.17 -5.44 -13.53
CA MET A 159 24.21 -4.36 -13.27
C MET A 159 22.91 -4.53 -14.07
N SER A 160 22.97 -5.07 -15.29
CA SER A 160 21.78 -5.40 -16.07
C SER A 160 20.97 -6.50 -15.41
N MET A 161 21.61 -7.56 -14.90
CA MET A 161 20.92 -8.61 -14.16
C MET A 161 20.26 -8.06 -12.89
N TYR A 162 20.96 -7.22 -12.12
CA TYR A 162 20.37 -6.59 -10.94
C TYR A 162 19.19 -5.69 -11.27
N ARG A 163 19.24 -4.93 -12.38
CA ARG A 163 18.08 -4.15 -12.85
C ARG A 163 16.89 -5.05 -13.16
N SER A 164 17.10 -6.13 -13.89
CA SER A 164 16.03 -7.10 -14.17
C SER A 164 15.45 -7.72 -12.90
N GLN A 165 16.27 -8.04 -11.90
CA GLN A 165 15.79 -8.54 -10.60
C GLN A 165 14.98 -7.48 -9.85
N VAL A 166 15.40 -6.21 -9.87
CA VAL A 166 14.66 -5.11 -9.24
C VAL A 166 13.31 -4.90 -9.91
N ASP A 167 13.24 -4.96 -11.24
CA ASP A 167 11.98 -4.80 -11.97
C ASP A 167 11.03 -5.96 -11.68
N PHE A 168 11.51 -7.20 -11.65
CA PHE A 168 10.73 -8.36 -11.21
C PHE A 168 10.19 -8.22 -9.78
N LEU A 169 11.02 -7.77 -8.83
CA LEU A 169 10.59 -7.58 -7.44
C LEU A 169 9.57 -6.44 -7.30
N ARG A 170 9.65 -5.40 -8.15
CA ARG A 170 8.65 -4.32 -8.19
C ARG A 170 7.30 -4.82 -8.67
N GLU A 171 7.26 -5.61 -9.73
CA GLU A 171 6.02 -6.21 -10.23
C GLU A 171 5.39 -7.14 -9.18
N ALA A 172 6.18 -8.00 -8.54
CA ALA A 172 5.70 -8.87 -7.47
C ALA A 172 5.15 -8.09 -6.25
N LEU A 173 5.73 -6.93 -5.93
CA LEU A 173 5.24 -6.07 -4.85
C LEU A 173 3.89 -5.45 -5.20
N ILE A 174 3.70 -5.00 -6.45
CA ILE A 174 2.42 -4.46 -6.94
C ILE A 174 1.32 -5.52 -6.81
N GLU A 175 1.58 -6.76 -7.23
CA GLU A 175 0.61 -7.86 -7.09
C GLU A 175 0.21 -8.10 -5.63
N LYS A 176 1.18 -8.02 -4.70
CA LYS A 176 0.94 -8.18 -3.27
C LYS A 176 0.12 -7.02 -2.69
N ASP A 177 0.37 -5.79 -3.12
CA ASP A 177 -0.42 -4.63 -2.71
C ASP A 177 -1.88 -4.75 -3.18
N GLU A 178 -2.11 -5.21 -4.41
CA GLU A 178 -3.47 -5.46 -4.93
C GLU A 178 -4.20 -6.60 -4.17
N GLU A 179 -3.48 -7.65 -3.79
CA GLU A 179 -4.02 -8.72 -2.93
C GLU A 179 -4.40 -8.17 -1.54
N LEU A 180 -3.56 -7.31 -0.97
CA LEU A 180 -3.78 -6.70 0.33
C LEU A 180 -4.99 -5.76 0.32
N GLU A 181 -5.18 -4.98 -0.75
CA GLU A 181 -6.37 -4.13 -0.93
C GLU A 181 -7.66 -4.96 -1.02
N ARG A 182 -7.62 -6.11 -1.72
CA ARG A 182 -8.76 -7.04 -1.79
C ARG A 182 -9.10 -7.62 -0.41
N LEU A 183 -8.10 -8.11 0.32
CA LEU A 183 -8.30 -8.65 1.67
C LEU A 183 -8.83 -7.59 2.65
N GLN A 184 -8.38 -6.34 2.55
CA GLN A 184 -8.91 -5.25 3.36
C GLN A 184 -10.40 -5.00 3.10
N LYS A 185 -10.84 -5.04 1.84
CA LYS A 185 -12.26 -4.92 1.48
C LYS A 185 -13.10 -6.07 2.05
N GLU A 186 -12.59 -7.30 1.99
CA GLU A 186 -13.26 -8.46 2.60
C GLU A 186 -13.39 -8.33 4.12
N VAL A 187 -12.31 -7.94 4.80
CA VAL A 187 -12.31 -7.73 6.26
C VAL A 187 -13.35 -6.68 6.66
N GLU A 188 -13.47 -5.58 5.91
CA GLU A 188 -14.47 -4.56 6.21
C GLU A 188 -15.90 -5.09 6.00
N GLY A 189 -16.11 -5.91 4.96
CA GLY A 189 -17.36 -6.65 4.76
C GLY A 189 -17.72 -7.54 5.95
N TYR A 190 -16.76 -8.30 6.47
CA TYR A 190 -16.99 -9.16 7.64
C TYR A 190 -17.28 -8.36 8.93
N LYS A 191 -16.62 -7.21 9.13
CA LYS A 191 -16.92 -6.33 10.28
C LYS A 191 -18.37 -5.84 10.26
N GLU A 192 -18.89 -5.49 9.09
CA GLU A 192 -20.26 -4.99 8.95
C GLU A 192 -21.28 -6.11 9.20
N GLN A 193 -20.98 -7.34 8.77
CA GLN A 193 -21.78 -8.52 9.12
C GLN A 193 -21.77 -8.79 10.63
N LEU A 194 -20.61 -8.67 11.29
CA LEU A 194 -20.48 -8.88 12.73
C LEU A 194 -21.30 -7.87 13.54
N LYS A 195 -21.38 -6.60 13.10
CA LYS A 195 -22.26 -5.59 13.71
C LYS A 195 -23.74 -6.00 13.64
N LYS A 196 -24.18 -6.54 12.51
CA LYS A 196 -25.57 -7.03 12.34
C LYS A 196 -25.87 -8.18 13.28
N VAL A 197 -24.96 -9.16 13.39
CA VAL A 197 -25.09 -10.28 14.34
C VAL A 197 -25.21 -9.76 15.78
N THR A 198 -24.34 -8.83 16.17
CA THR A 198 -24.36 -8.22 17.51
C THR A 198 -25.69 -7.51 17.81
N ASN A 199 -26.27 -6.81 16.82
CA ASN A 199 -27.57 -6.18 16.98
C ASN A 199 -28.71 -7.20 17.09
N ASN A 200 -28.65 -8.27 16.29
CA ASN A 200 -29.62 -9.37 16.39
C ASN A 200 -29.56 -10.04 17.76
N GLU A 201 -28.37 -10.27 18.33
CA GLU A 201 -28.24 -10.82 19.68
C GLU A 201 -28.88 -9.92 20.75
N LYS A 202 -28.71 -8.59 20.64
CA LYS A 202 -29.38 -7.64 21.53
C LYS A 202 -30.91 -7.72 21.39
N MET A 203 -31.41 -7.80 20.15
CA MET A 203 -32.84 -7.95 19.87
C MET A 203 -33.40 -9.24 20.46
N VAL A 204 -32.69 -10.36 20.30
CA VAL A 204 -33.08 -11.65 20.89
C VAL A 204 -33.16 -11.56 22.41
N LYS A 205 -32.20 -10.90 23.08
CA LYS A 205 -32.27 -10.68 24.53
C LYS A 205 -33.48 -9.83 24.94
N HIS A 206 -33.80 -8.77 24.19
CA HIS A 206 -34.99 -7.95 24.43
C HIS A 206 -36.28 -8.77 24.29
N LEU A 207 -36.44 -9.49 23.18
CA LEU A 207 -37.60 -10.33 22.91
C LEU A 207 -37.79 -11.43 23.96
N LYS A 208 -36.71 -12.03 24.48
CA LYS A 208 -36.79 -12.99 25.59
C LYS A 208 -37.40 -12.36 26.83
N LYS A 209 -36.91 -11.18 27.24
CA LYS A 209 -37.43 -10.44 28.40
C LYS A 209 -38.90 -10.04 28.21
N GLU A 210 -39.27 -9.60 27.02
CA GLU A 210 -40.66 -9.24 26.70
C GLU A 210 -41.59 -10.46 26.76
N ASN A 211 -41.14 -11.61 26.28
CA ASN A 211 -41.88 -12.86 26.33
C ASN A 211 -42.06 -13.37 27.77
N GLU A 212 -41.04 -13.24 28.63
CA GLU A 212 -41.15 -13.52 30.06
C GLU A 212 -42.22 -12.65 30.74
N ASN A 213 -42.19 -11.33 30.50
CA ASN A 213 -43.20 -10.41 31.02
C ASN A 213 -44.62 -10.74 30.52
N LEU A 214 -44.76 -11.15 29.26
CA LEU A 214 -46.06 -11.54 28.69
C LEU A 214 -46.58 -12.83 29.34
N LYS A 215 -45.70 -13.81 29.62
CA LYS A 215 -46.08 -15.03 30.35
C LYS A 215 -46.60 -14.70 31.75
N GLU A 216 -45.91 -13.86 32.51
CA GLU A 216 -46.36 -13.43 33.84
C GLU A 216 -47.73 -12.73 33.78
N LYS A 217 -47.94 -11.86 32.79
CA LYS A 217 -49.25 -11.22 32.56
C LYS A 217 -50.35 -12.22 32.26
N VAL A 218 -50.08 -13.22 31.41
CA VAL A 218 -51.05 -14.28 31.07
C VAL A 218 -51.39 -15.11 32.30
N GLU A 219 -50.41 -15.46 33.13
CA GLU A 219 -50.63 -16.19 34.38
C GLU A 219 -51.52 -15.40 35.34
N THR A 220 -51.25 -14.10 35.49
CA THR A 220 -52.06 -13.19 36.33
C THR A 220 -53.50 -13.12 35.81
N LEU A 221 -53.70 -12.82 34.52
CA LEU A 221 -55.02 -12.76 33.88
C LEU A 221 -55.77 -14.10 33.99
N THR A 222 -55.07 -15.22 33.94
CA THR A 222 -55.66 -16.56 34.11
C THR A 222 -56.15 -16.76 35.53
N SER A 223 -55.39 -16.32 36.54
CA SER A 223 -55.79 -16.35 37.95
C SER A 223 -57.01 -15.46 38.22
N ASP A 224 -57.01 -14.24 37.67
CA ASP A 224 -58.12 -13.31 37.80
C ASP A 224 -59.39 -13.87 37.16
N ASN A 225 -59.28 -14.48 35.97
CA ASN A 225 -60.40 -15.14 35.32
C ASN A 225 -60.98 -16.29 36.14
N LYS A 226 -60.15 -17.08 36.83
CA LYS A 226 -60.62 -18.14 37.73
C LYS A 226 -61.42 -17.54 38.89
N THR A 227 -60.91 -16.47 39.49
CA THR A 227 -61.57 -15.77 40.60
C THR A 227 -62.91 -15.18 40.16
N LEU A 228 -62.95 -14.51 39.01
CA LEU A 228 -64.19 -13.97 38.44
C LEU A 228 -65.22 -15.07 38.16
N LYS A 229 -64.80 -16.22 37.61
CA LYS A 229 -65.70 -17.37 37.40
C LYS A 229 -66.29 -17.90 38.72
N GLN A 230 -65.49 -17.95 39.79
CA GLN A 230 -65.98 -18.36 41.12
C GLN A 230 -67.00 -17.35 41.66
N GLN A 231 -66.70 -16.05 41.59
CA GLN A 231 -67.63 -14.99 42.02
C GLN A 231 -68.96 -15.06 41.24
N LEU A 232 -68.89 -15.27 39.92
CA LEU A 232 -70.06 -15.38 39.07
C LEU A 232 -70.91 -16.61 39.43
N HIS A 233 -70.28 -17.72 39.83
CA HIS A 233 -70.98 -18.91 40.32
C HIS A 233 -71.72 -18.64 41.64
N VAL A 234 -71.09 -17.95 42.60
CA VAL A 234 -71.72 -17.56 43.88
C VAL A 234 -72.92 -16.66 43.63
N ILE A 235 -72.76 -15.61 42.82
CA ILE A 235 -73.86 -14.70 42.47
C ILE A 235 -75.03 -15.45 41.83
N SER A 236 -74.74 -16.44 40.98
CA SER A 236 -75.78 -17.28 40.36
C SER A 236 -76.56 -18.10 41.41
N GLN A 237 -75.87 -18.68 42.39
CA GLN A 237 -76.52 -19.42 43.48
C GLN A 237 -77.36 -18.50 44.37
N ASP A 238 -76.84 -17.33 44.71
CA ASP A 238 -77.56 -16.32 45.49
C ASP A 238 -78.81 -15.84 44.76
N LYS A 239 -78.72 -15.63 43.43
CA LYS A 239 -79.87 -15.29 42.59
C LYS A 239 -80.95 -16.37 42.65
N GLU A 240 -80.59 -17.65 42.49
CA GLU A 240 -81.55 -18.76 42.58
C GLU A 240 -82.22 -18.84 43.96
N LYS A 241 -81.46 -18.60 45.03
CA LYS A 241 -82.00 -18.58 46.39
C LYS A 241 -82.99 -17.43 46.57
N LEU A 242 -82.64 -16.22 46.13
CA LEU A 242 -83.52 -15.06 46.18
C LEU A 242 -84.79 -15.26 45.33
N GLU A 243 -84.72 -15.94 44.19
CA GLU A 243 -85.90 -16.29 43.40
C GLU A 243 -86.85 -17.24 44.16
N LYS A 244 -86.30 -18.23 44.89
CA LYS A 244 -87.10 -19.10 45.77
C LYS A 244 -87.72 -18.34 46.94
N ASP A 245 -86.93 -17.50 47.61
CA ASP A 245 -87.39 -16.68 48.73
C ASP A 245 -88.50 -15.71 48.28
N ASN A 246 -88.36 -15.09 47.10
CA ASN A 246 -89.40 -14.25 46.52
C ASN A 246 -90.68 -15.03 46.20
N LYS A 247 -90.56 -16.26 45.69
CA LYS A 247 -91.72 -17.10 45.43
C LYS A 247 -92.47 -17.44 46.72
N PHE A 248 -91.73 -17.82 47.77
CA PHE A 248 -92.29 -18.08 49.09
C PHE A 248 -92.99 -16.85 49.67
N LEU A 249 -92.37 -15.66 49.59
CA LEU A 249 -92.97 -14.41 50.05
C LEU A 249 -94.24 -14.06 49.29
N LYS A 250 -94.29 -14.33 47.98
CA LYS A 250 -95.49 -14.12 47.16
C LYS A 250 -96.62 -15.07 47.57
N GLU A 251 -96.32 -16.34 47.79
CA GLU A 251 -97.29 -17.33 48.30
C GLU A 251 -97.78 -16.96 49.71
N PHE A 252 -96.89 -16.52 50.59
CA PHE A 252 -97.24 -16.04 51.93
C PHE A 252 -98.15 -14.81 51.86
N LYS A 253 -97.84 -13.86 50.97
CA LYS A 253 -98.69 -12.68 50.72
C LYS A 253 -100.08 -13.09 50.27
N ASP A 254 -100.20 -14.00 49.29
CA ASP A 254 -101.49 -14.48 48.78
C ASP A 254 -102.32 -15.17 49.88
N VAL A 255 -101.67 -15.93 50.78
CA VAL A 255 -102.35 -16.56 51.94
C VAL A 255 -102.81 -15.51 52.94
N ALA A 256 -101.96 -14.54 53.29
CA ALA A 256 -102.29 -13.46 54.21
C ALA A 256 -103.46 -12.62 53.67
N GLU A 257 -103.47 -12.28 52.38
CA GLU A 257 -104.56 -11.56 51.71
C GLU A 257 -105.87 -12.36 51.75
N LYS A 258 -105.82 -13.69 51.55
CA LYS A 258 -107.01 -14.57 51.69
C LYS A 258 -107.55 -14.61 53.13
N ILE A 259 -106.67 -14.68 54.12
CA ILE A 259 -107.05 -14.66 55.54
C ILE A 259 -107.70 -13.31 55.89
N LEU A 260 -107.07 -12.19 55.51
CA LEU A 260 -107.62 -10.84 55.68
C LEU A 260 -109.00 -10.72 55.04
N SER A 261 -109.17 -11.20 53.81
CA SER A 261 -110.45 -11.20 53.10
C SER A 261 -111.53 -12.03 53.82
N LYS A 262 -111.16 -13.18 54.41
CA LYS A 262 -112.07 -14.01 55.22
C LYS A 262 -112.46 -13.34 56.55
N ILE A 263 -111.51 -12.77 57.28
CA ILE A 263 -111.78 -12.02 58.51
C ILE A 263 -112.74 -10.87 58.23
N ILE A 264 -112.55 -10.16 57.12
CA ILE A 264 -113.46 -9.08 56.68
C ILE A 264 -114.86 -9.62 56.32
N ALA A 265 -114.96 -10.85 55.81
CA ALA A 265 -116.22 -11.48 55.41
C ALA A 265 -116.99 -12.18 56.56
N GLU A 266 -116.32 -12.66 57.61
CA GLU A 266 -116.92 -13.56 58.61
C GLU A 266 -117.46 -12.93 59.91
N LYS A 267 -117.28 -11.63 60.20
CA LYS A 267 -118.25 -10.74 60.92
C LYS A 267 -117.62 -9.47 61.49
N HIS A 268 -118.48 -8.47 61.70
CA HIS A 268 -118.37 -7.38 62.69
C HIS A 268 -117.36 -7.68 63.82
N ILE A 269 -116.17 -7.07 63.74
CA ILE A 269 -115.13 -7.26 64.74
C ILE A 269 -115.53 -6.48 66.01
N LYS A 270 -115.85 -7.21 67.08
CA LYS A 270 -115.84 -6.71 68.46
C LYS A 270 -114.79 -7.51 69.23
N THR A 271 -113.73 -6.82 69.65
CA THR A 271 -112.74 -7.02 70.75
C THR A 271 -112.47 -8.38 71.44
N TYR A 272 -113.14 -9.49 71.15
CA TYR A 272 -112.97 -10.79 71.80
C TYR A 272 -112.25 -11.84 70.92
N ASP A 273 -111.86 -11.51 69.69
CA ASP A 273 -111.30 -12.46 68.70
C ASP A 273 -109.76 -12.57 68.69
N ILE A 274 -109.05 -11.98 69.65
CA ILE A 274 -107.58 -12.09 69.72
C ILE A 274 -107.14 -13.52 70.12
N LEU A 275 -107.99 -14.27 70.82
CA LEU A 275 -107.70 -15.66 71.21
C LEU A 275 -107.81 -16.66 70.04
N ASP A 276 -108.71 -16.43 69.07
CA ASP A 276 -108.87 -17.31 67.90
C ASP A 276 -107.79 -17.10 66.83
N LEU A 277 -107.23 -15.89 66.74
CA LEU A 277 -106.06 -15.62 65.89
C LEU A 277 -104.81 -16.36 66.35
N ASN A 278 -104.56 -16.46 67.66
CA ASN A 278 -103.46 -17.25 68.20
C ASN A 278 -103.63 -18.75 67.94
N TYR A 279 -104.87 -19.28 68.03
CA TYR A 279 -105.15 -20.66 67.66
C TYR A 279 -104.89 -20.93 66.17
N PHE A 280 -105.25 -19.99 65.29
CA PHE A 280 -105.00 -20.12 63.86
C PHE A 280 -103.52 -20.02 63.50
N ILE A 281 -102.76 -19.13 64.16
CA ILE A 281 -101.30 -19.02 63.99
C ILE A 281 -100.62 -20.30 64.49
N GLU A 282 -100.98 -20.85 65.66
CA GLU A 282 -100.35 -22.09 66.14
C GLU A 282 -100.74 -23.33 65.32
N LYS A 283 -101.96 -23.40 64.77
CA LYS A 283 -102.45 -24.56 64.03
C LYS A 283 -102.00 -24.60 62.56
N TYR A 284 -101.89 -23.44 61.91
CA TYR A 284 -101.58 -23.35 60.48
C TYR A 284 -100.22 -22.71 60.17
N LEU A 285 -99.53 -22.14 61.18
CA LEU A 285 -98.17 -21.60 61.06
C LEU A 285 -97.25 -22.09 62.22
N PRO A 286 -97.04 -23.41 62.40
CA PRO A 286 -96.32 -23.95 63.55
C PRO A 286 -94.81 -23.59 63.59
N ASN A 287 -94.23 -23.12 62.48
CA ASN A 287 -92.79 -22.83 62.37
C ASN A 287 -92.40 -21.37 62.71
N LEU A 288 -93.34 -20.55 63.19
CA LEU A 288 -93.06 -19.17 63.59
C LEU A 288 -92.48 -19.01 65.01
N LYS A 289 -92.22 -20.10 65.75
CA LYS A 289 -91.59 -20.01 67.08
C LYS A 289 -90.09 -19.67 67.06
N HIS A 290 -89.44 -19.62 65.89
CA HIS A 290 -88.01 -19.29 65.75
C HIS A 290 -87.71 -18.37 64.55
N ILE A 291 -88.41 -17.23 64.45
CA ILE A 291 -87.88 -16.03 63.78
C ILE A 291 -87.41 -15.06 64.85
#